data_AF-A0A3M9N7V5-F1
#
_entry.id   AF-A0A3M9N7V5-F1
#
_cell.length_a   1.000
_cell.length_b   1.000
_cell.length_c   1.000
_cell.angle_alpha   90.00
_cell.angle_beta   90.00
_cell.angle_gamma   90.00
#
_symmetry.space_group_name_H-M   'P 1'
#
loop_
_entity.id
_entity.type
_entity.pdbx_description
1 polymer ?
#
loop_
_entity_poly.entity_id
_entity_poly.type
_entity_poly.pdbx_seq_one_letter_code
_entity_poly.pdbx_strand_id
1 'polypeptide(L)'
;MPTPNNKNENRRQADIPDCMERDNETQQKINALKKTYCQNLDAADNEIETLKIGYDTNEKIYRSKERRYLSTRENSQRFINTEISMGSQLVQSNEKMKASIAAFKTWDDSLAAQLTLVFKTVKDVKSKMSDLRDAAAKLENSRTDSCSNSEWSIITGKNDCKDENQQVIQNENCKDVEKVINMLFDMPKALLADIDAIFKSSSDIIGIQKFCNAGSLVVLQDNLYNNAKDFDKFLVDTIAVRKSDLDVRLLELKDALQKRTTSVMDLYSQRCNYAGIHSTLEKICCPKCGCVKSADDCKPRLEECAEDICNICGEVKYAFIKEEVPPPAAETTAA
;
A
#
# COMPACT_ATOMS: atom_id res chain seq x y z
N MET A 1 43.59 -2.55 -53.39
CA MET A 1 43.65 -1.25 -54.09
C MET A 1 42.22 -0.90 -54.49
N PRO A 2 41.65 0.18 -53.95
CA PRO A 2 42.06 1.55 -54.27
C PRO A 2 42.41 2.40 -53.05
N THR A 3 43.02 3.54 -53.37
CA THR A 3 43.62 4.61 -52.57
C THR A 3 42.69 5.30 -51.56
N PRO A 4 43.21 5.75 -50.39
CA PRO A 4 42.48 6.64 -49.50
C PRO A 4 42.52 8.08 -50.04
N ASN A 5 41.34 8.66 -50.21
CA ASN A 5 41.16 10.05 -50.63
C ASN A 5 41.23 10.94 -49.39
N ASN A 6 42.37 11.60 -49.25
CA ASN A 6 42.62 12.69 -48.30
C ASN A 6 41.66 13.85 -48.61
N LYS A 7 40.87 14.32 -47.64
CA LYS A 7 40.35 15.70 -47.61
C LYS A 7 39.69 16.05 -46.26
N ASN A 8 40.13 17.19 -45.75
CA ASN A 8 39.60 18.00 -44.63
C ASN A 8 40.11 17.70 -43.22
N GLU A 9 41.43 17.73 -43.06
CA GLU A 9 42.05 18.34 -41.87
C GLU A 9 42.08 19.87 -42.06
N ASN A 10 40.99 20.55 -41.74
CA ASN A 10 41.02 21.97 -41.40
C ASN A 10 40.94 22.08 -39.89
N ARG A 11 42.02 21.67 -39.21
CA ARG A 11 42.28 22.09 -37.83
C ARG A 11 42.66 23.58 -37.89
N ARG A 12 41.91 24.38 -37.15
CA ARG A 12 42.12 25.82 -36.99
C ARG A 12 43.56 26.10 -36.58
N GLN A 13 44.40 26.51 -37.52
CA GLN A 13 45.60 27.29 -37.23
C GLN A 13 45.11 28.61 -36.64
N ALA A 14 45.25 28.77 -35.33
CA ALA A 14 45.35 30.11 -34.79
C ALA A 14 46.68 30.68 -35.31
N ASP A 15 46.62 31.79 -36.03
CA ASP A 15 47.79 32.52 -36.54
C ASP A 15 48.68 32.92 -35.36
N ILE A 16 49.68 32.09 -35.06
CA ILE A 16 50.80 32.44 -34.19
C ILE A 16 51.73 33.30 -35.08
N PRO A 17 52.01 34.56 -34.72
CA PRO A 17 52.84 35.45 -35.54
C PRO A 17 54.22 34.83 -35.78
N ASP A 18 54.71 34.94 -37.01
CA ASP A 18 55.99 34.38 -37.48
C ASP A 18 57.18 34.99 -36.71
N CYS A 19 57.54 34.33 -35.62
CA CYS A 19 58.69 34.69 -34.79
C CYS A 19 59.93 34.11 -35.45
N MET A 20 60.62 34.90 -36.29
CA MET A 20 61.83 34.45 -37.01
C MET A 20 62.81 33.70 -36.10
N GLU A 21 62.99 32.40 -36.37
CA GLU A 21 63.90 31.53 -35.63
C GLU A 21 65.35 31.99 -35.82
N ARG A 22 66.01 32.42 -34.74
CA ARG A 22 67.45 32.74 -34.73
C ARG A 22 68.23 31.66 -34.00
N ASP A 23 69.22 31.04 -34.62
CA ASP A 23 69.89 29.82 -34.14
C ASP A 23 71.00 30.08 -33.09
N ASN A 24 70.66 30.69 -31.94
CA ASN A 24 71.57 30.84 -30.80
C ASN A 24 71.20 29.90 -29.64
N GLU A 25 72.13 29.62 -28.71
CA GLU A 25 71.92 28.69 -27.58
C GLU A 25 70.67 28.98 -26.75
N THR A 26 70.34 30.26 -26.57
CA THR A 26 69.14 30.70 -25.85
C THR A 26 67.87 30.33 -26.61
N GLN A 27 67.85 30.52 -27.93
CA GLN A 27 66.72 30.14 -28.79
C GLN A 27 66.55 28.62 -28.85
N GLN A 28 67.64 27.83 -28.87
CA GLN A 28 67.55 26.37 -28.82
C GLN A 28 66.90 25.88 -27.53
N LYS A 29 67.22 26.50 -26.37
CA LYS A 29 66.55 26.21 -25.09
C LYS A 29 65.07 26.61 -25.10
N ILE A 30 64.75 27.78 -25.66
CA ILE A 30 63.36 28.25 -25.82
C ILE A 30 62.58 27.30 -26.72
N ASN A 31 63.14 26.87 -27.85
CA ASN A 31 62.51 25.95 -28.79
C ASN A 31 62.30 24.56 -28.18
N ALA A 32 63.24 24.08 -27.35
CA ALA A 32 63.06 22.85 -26.59
C ALA A 32 61.90 22.96 -25.58
N LEU A 33 61.80 24.08 -24.85
CA LEU A 33 60.67 24.37 -23.96
C LEU A 33 59.35 24.44 -24.72
N LYS A 34 59.29 25.16 -25.85
CA LYS A 34 58.09 25.24 -26.71
C LYS A 34 57.63 23.86 -27.13
N LYS A 35 58.55 23.00 -27.59
CA LYS A 35 58.23 21.62 -27.98
C LYS A 35 57.62 20.83 -26.83
N THR A 36 58.15 20.94 -25.62
CA THR A 36 57.60 20.30 -24.41
C THR A 36 56.18 20.81 -24.10
N TYR A 37 55.95 22.12 -24.18
CA TYR A 37 54.62 22.69 -23.93
C TYR A 37 53.61 22.30 -25.01
N CYS A 38 54.00 22.25 -26.29
CA CYS A 38 53.14 21.74 -27.37
C CYS A 38 52.75 20.28 -27.12
N GLN A 39 53.71 19.42 -26.74
CA GLN A 39 53.43 18.02 -26.39
C GLN A 39 52.48 17.89 -25.19
N ASN A 40 52.66 18.73 -24.16
CA ASN A 40 51.78 18.77 -23.00
C ASN A 40 50.36 19.25 -23.37
N LEU A 41 50.25 20.16 -24.34
CA LEU A 41 48.97 20.71 -24.81
C LEU A 41 48.20 19.66 -25.63
N ASP A 42 48.88 18.94 -26.53
CA ASP A 42 48.31 17.80 -27.25
C ASP A 42 47.89 16.67 -26.30
N ALA A 43 48.70 16.36 -25.28
CA ALA A 43 48.35 15.38 -24.27
C ALA A 43 47.12 15.80 -23.46
N ALA A 44 47.06 17.06 -23.04
CA ALA A 44 45.93 17.60 -22.27
C ALA A 44 44.63 17.62 -23.10
N ASP A 45 44.70 17.93 -24.40
CA ASP A 45 43.52 17.91 -25.29
C ASP A 45 42.95 16.48 -25.44
N ASN A 46 43.82 15.49 -25.69
CA ASN A 46 43.43 14.08 -25.75
C ASN A 46 42.80 13.59 -24.43
N GLU A 47 43.33 14.04 -23.30
CA GLU A 47 42.80 13.72 -21.97
C GLU A 47 41.42 14.37 -21.75
N ILE A 48 41.22 15.62 -22.17
CA ILE A 48 39.91 16.29 -22.13
C ILE A 48 38.87 15.50 -22.94
N GLU A 49 39.22 15.05 -24.15
CA GLU A 49 38.29 14.28 -24.98
C GLU A 49 37.91 12.95 -24.32
N THR A 50 38.88 12.25 -23.73
CA THR A 50 38.65 11.01 -22.98
C THR A 50 37.75 11.25 -21.77
N LEU A 51 38.03 12.28 -20.97
CA LEU A 51 37.23 12.65 -19.79
C LEU A 51 35.81 13.08 -20.18
N LYS A 52 35.63 13.73 -21.33
CA LYS A 52 34.32 14.12 -21.85
C LYS A 52 33.47 12.89 -22.20
N ILE A 53 34.04 11.89 -22.88
CA ILE A 53 33.36 10.61 -23.16
C ILE A 53 33.00 9.89 -21.85
N GLY A 54 33.92 9.90 -20.88
CA GLY A 54 33.69 9.35 -19.54
C GLY A 54 32.52 10.01 -18.81
N TYR A 55 32.47 11.35 -18.81
CA TYR A 55 31.37 12.13 -18.24
C TYR A 55 30.03 11.82 -18.91
N ASP A 56 29.97 11.86 -20.25
CA ASP A 56 28.73 11.60 -20.99
C ASP A 56 28.20 10.17 -20.72
N THR A 57 29.09 9.21 -20.56
CA THR A 57 28.75 7.83 -20.18
C THR A 57 28.17 7.77 -18.76
N ASN A 58 28.82 8.43 -17.79
CA ASN A 58 28.36 8.47 -16.40
C ASN A 58 27.04 9.23 -16.25
N GLU A 59 26.81 10.31 -17.00
CA GLU A 59 25.52 11.01 -17.05
C GLU A 59 24.40 10.07 -17.51
N LYS A 60 24.61 9.31 -18.60
CA LYS A 60 23.62 8.35 -19.10
C LYS A 60 23.32 7.26 -18.07
N ILE A 61 24.34 6.73 -17.39
CA ILE A 61 24.18 5.74 -16.32
C ILE A 61 23.37 6.33 -15.16
N TYR A 62 23.72 7.53 -14.70
CA TYR A 62 22.99 8.23 -13.65
C TYR A 62 21.50 8.38 -14.00
N ARG A 63 21.17 8.88 -15.18
CA ARG A 63 19.77 9.06 -15.62
C ARG A 63 19.00 7.75 -15.70
N SER A 64 19.65 6.67 -16.14
CA SER A 64 19.05 5.34 -16.17
C SER A 64 18.73 4.84 -14.76
N LYS A 65 19.67 5.01 -13.81
CA LYS A 65 19.49 4.62 -12.41
C LYS A 65 18.43 5.46 -11.70
N GLU A 66 18.38 6.77 -11.97
CA GLU A 66 17.36 7.70 -11.46
C GLU A 66 15.95 7.23 -11.84
N ARG A 67 15.74 6.90 -13.12
CA ARG A 67 14.45 6.39 -13.61
C ARG A 67 14.05 5.08 -12.92
N ARG A 68 14.99 4.14 -12.75
CA ARG A 68 14.73 2.86 -12.07
C ARG A 68 14.37 3.05 -10.60
N TYR A 69 15.05 3.95 -9.90
CA TYR A 69 14.74 4.29 -8.52
C TYR A 69 13.32 4.87 -8.40
N LEU A 70 12.97 5.86 -9.23
CA LEU A 70 11.64 6.49 -9.22
C LEU A 70 10.52 5.48 -9.51
N SER A 71 10.70 4.63 -10.52
CA SER A 71 9.72 3.57 -10.85
C SER A 71 9.56 2.54 -9.72
N THR A 72 10.68 2.15 -9.07
CA THR A 72 10.64 1.23 -7.92
C THR A 72 9.91 1.87 -6.74
N ARG A 73 10.16 3.15 -6.48
CA ARG A 73 9.49 3.92 -5.43
C ARG A 73 7.98 3.98 -5.65
N GLU A 74 7.55 4.32 -6.86
CA GLU A 74 6.13 4.37 -7.21
C GLU A 74 5.44 3.01 -7.03
N ASN A 75 6.10 1.93 -7.45
CA ASN A 75 5.56 0.58 -7.28
C ASN A 75 5.44 0.22 -5.79
N SER A 76 6.48 0.47 -4.99
CA SER A 76 6.44 0.26 -3.53
C SER A 76 5.32 1.05 -2.87
N GLN A 77 5.10 2.31 -3.30
CA GLN A 77 4.06 3.17 -2.73
C GLN A 77 2.65 2.62 -3.00
N ARG A 78 2.42 1.95 -4.13
CA ARG A 78 1.11 1.34 -4.43
C ARG A 78 0.74 0.29 -3.39
N PHE A 79 1.67 -0.60 -3.03
CA PHE A 79 1.43 -1.62 -2.00
C PHE A 79 1.18 -1.01 -0.62
N ILE A 80 1.97 0.01 -0.25
CA ILE A 80 1.76 0.75 1.00
C ILE A 80 0.37 1.40 1.03
N ASN A 81 -0.04 2.06 -0.05
CA ASN A 81 -1.37 2.67 -0.14
C ASN A 81 -2.49 1.63 -0.06
N THR A 82 -2.31 0.46 -0.68
CA THR A 82 -3.28 -0.64 -0.61
C THR A 82 -3.38 -1.22 0.80
N GLU A 83 -2.27 -1.40 1.51
CA GLU A 83 -2.28 -1.86 2.89
C GLU A 83 -3.04 -0.86 3.78
N ILE A 84 -2.68 0.43 3.72
CA ILE A 84 -3.31 1.50 4.54
C ILE A 84 -4.82 1.60 4.27
N SER A 85 -5.23 1.49 3.01
CA SER A 85 -6.64 1.66 2.62
C SER A 85 -7.49 0.42 2.84
N MET A 86 -6.94 -0.78 2.71
CA MET A 86 -7.73 -2.01 2.64
C MET A 86 -7.21 -3.17 3.50
N GLY A 87 -5.90 -3.38 3.61
CA GLY A 87 -5.32 -4.57 4.25
C GLY A 87 -5.82 -4.79 5.68
N SER A 88 -5.36 -3.95 6.59
CA SER A 88 -5.72 -4.03 8.02
C SER A 88 -7.22 -3.80 8.28
N GLN A 89 -7.87 -2.93 7.50
CA GLN A 89 -9.31 -2.65 7.63
C GLN A 89 -10.17 -3.86 7.28
N LEU A 90 -9.82 -4.59 6.22
CA LEU A 90 -10.55 -5.78 5.80
C LEU A 90 -10.48 -6.87 6.87
N VAL A 91 -9.32 -7.08 7.49
CA VAL A 91 -9.14 -8.05 8.58
C VAL A 91 -10.01 -7.66 9.78
N GLN A 92 -9.94 -6.41 10.24
CA GLN A 92 -10.71 -5.95 11.40
C GLN A 92 -12.22 -5.99 11.16
N SER A 93 -12.68 -5.61 9.97
CA SER A 93 -14.10 -5.67 9.60
C SER A 93 -14.60 -7.12 9.62
N ASN A 94 -13.84 -8.05 9.04
CA ASN A 94 -14.20 -9.47 9.03
C ASN A 94 -14.15 -10.11 10.42
N GLU A 95 -13.25 -9.66 11.30
CA GLU A 95 -13.21 -10.11 12.69
C GLU A 95 -14.49 -9.72 13.45
N LYS A 96 -14.93 -8.46 13.29
CA LYS A 96 -16.20 -8.01 13.88
C LYS A 96 -17.39 -8.77 13.32
N MET A 97 -17.43 -9.00 12.00
CA MET A 97 -18.52 -9.73 11.37
C MET A 97 -18.55 -11.21 11.78
N LYS A 98 -17.37 -11.83 11.95
CA LYS A 98 -17.23 -13.17 12.53
C LYS A 98 -17.80 -13.25 13.94
N ALA A 99 -17.50 -12.29 14.80
CA ALA A 99 -18.08 -12.23 16.15
C ALA A 99 -19.61 -12.10 16.11
N SER A 100 -20.15 -11.23 15.25
CA SER A 100 -21.60 -11.06 15.07
C SER A 100 -22.29 -12.33 14.57
N ILE A 101 -21.69 -13.03 13.59
CA ILE A 101 -22.24 -14.27 13.05
C ILE A 101 -22.19 -15.40 14.10
N ALA A 102 -21.14 -15.48 14.91
CA ALA A 102 -21.08 -16.42 16.02
C ALA A 102 -22.18 -16.15 17.08
N ALA A 103 -22.44 -14.88 17.39
CA ALA A 103 -23.54 -14.50 18.28
C ALA A 103 -24.90 -14.86 17.69
N PHE A 104 -25.12 -14.59 16.39
CA PHE A 104 -26.35 -14.97 15.69
C PHE A 104 -26.56 -16.49 15.68
N LYS A 105 -25.50 -17.27 15.45
CA LYS A 105 -25.56 -18.74 15.53
C LYS A 105 -25.97 -19.23 16.92
N THR A 106 -25.43 -18.62 17.97
CA THR A 106 -25.81 -18.95 19.35
C THR A 106 -27.28 -18.66 19.62
N TRP A 107 -27.78 -17.54 19.10
CA TRP A 107 -29.20 -17.18 19.21
C TRP A 107 -30.10 -18.13 18.43
N ASP A 108 -29.72 -18.49 17.20
CA ASP A 108 -30.43 -19.46 16.36
C ASP A 108 -30.52 -20.85 17.03
N ASP A 109 -29.42 -21.33 17.61
CA ASP A 109 -29.40 -22.60 18.36
C ASP A 109 -30.31 -22.56 19.60
N SER A 110 -30.29 -21.46 20.34
CA SER A 110 -31.17 -21.26 21.50
C SER A 110 -32.64 -21.24 21.08
N LEU A 111 -32.98 -20.51 20.00
CA LEU A 111 -34.33 -20.47 19.45
C LEU A 111 -34.79 -21.86 19.00
N ALA A 112 -33.94 -22.61 18.30
CA ALA A 112 -34.23 -23.98 17.87
C ALA A 112 -34.56 -24.91 19.05
N ALA A 113 -33.79 -24.79 20.14
CA ALA A 113 -34.01 -25.56 21.36
C ALA A 113 -35.35 -25.20 22.02
N GLN A 114 -35.66 -23.91 22.14
CA GLN A 114 -36.92 -23.44 22.72
C GLN A 114 -38.14 -23.85 21.90
N LEU A 115 -38.09 -23.69 20.57
CA LEU A 115 -39.17 -24.11 19.68
C LEU A 115 -39.41 -25.62 19.76
N THR A 116 -38.33 -26.41 19.83
CA THR A 116 -38.43 -27.87 20.01
C THR A 116 -39.12 -28.22 21.33
N LEU A 117 -38.86 -27.48 22.41
CA LEU A 117 -39.50 -27.68 23.69
C LEU A 117 -41.00 -27.31 23.64
N VAL A 118 -41.35 -26.17 23.04
CA VAL A 118 -42.76 -25.77 22.83
C VAL A 118 -43.51 -26.83 22.04
N PHE A 119 -42.94 -27.33 20.94
CA PHE A 119 -43.56 -28.36 20.12
C PHE A 119 -43.78 -29.67 20.89
N LYS A 120 -42.83 -30.10 21.74
CA LYS A 120 -43.02 -31.26 22.62
C LYS A 120 -44.21 -31.04 23.56
N THR A 121 -44.28 -29.88 24.23
CA THR A 121 -45.40 -29.56 25.12
C THR A 121 -46.74 -29.55 24.38
N VAL A 122 -46.82 -28.93 23.21
CA VAL A 122 -48.05 -28.91 22.39
C VAL A 122 -48.43 -30.32 21.94
N LYS A 123 -47.46 -31.16 21.57
CA LYS A 123 -47.69 -32.56 21.23
C LYS A 123 -48.27 -33.35 22.41
N ASP A 124 -47.77 -33.12 23.61
CA ASP A 124 -48.27 -33.77 24.82
C ASP A 124 -49.70 -33.31 25.14
N VAL A 125 -49.97 -32.00 25.06
CA VAL A 125 -51.33 -31.45 25.22
C VAL A 125 -52.29 -32.04 24.19
N LYS A 126 -51.87 -32.15 22.92
CA LYS A 126 -52.64 -32.80 21.86
C LYS A 126 -52.98 -34.25 22.20
N SER A 127 -52.01 -35.02 22.70
CA SER A 127 -52.26 -36.39 23.14
C SER A 127 -53.31 -36.43 24.25
N LYS A 128 -53.20 -35.56 25.26
CA LYS A 128 -54.15 -35.50 26.37
C LYS A 128 -55.54 -35.02 25.96
N MET A 129 -55.64 -34.11 25.00
CA MET A 129 -56.91 -33.71 24.41
C MET A 129 -57.56 -34.83 23.59
N SER A 130 -56.76 -35.65 22.90
CA SER A 130 -57.29 -36.85 22.25
C SER A 130 -57.85 -37.84 23.28
N ASP A 131 -57.13 -38.08 24.38
CA ASP A 131 -57.61 -38.93 25.48
C ASP A 131 -58.94 -38.40 26.06
N LEU A 132 -59.04 -37.07 26.25
CA LEU A 132 -60.24 -36.41 26.76
C LEU A 132 -61.41 -36.49 25.78
N ARG A 133 -61.17 -36.30 24.48
CA ARG A 133 -62.17 -36.50 23.43
C ARG A 133 -62.69 -37.93 23.45
N ASP A 134 -61.81 -38.91 23.57
CA ASP A 134 -62.20 -40.32 23.57
C ASP A 134 -63.03 -40.67 24.81
N ALA A 135 -62.70 -40.09 25.97
CA ALA A 135 -63.51 -40.20 27.18
C ALA A 135 -64.88 -39.51 27.02
N ALA A 136 -64.92 -38.31 26.43
CA ALA A 136 -66.14 -37.58 26.12
C ALA A 136 -67.07 -38.36 25.17
N ALA A 137 -66.52 -38.95 24.10
CA ALA A 137 -67.28 -39.78 23.17
C ALA A 137 -67.86 -41.03 23.85
N LYS A 138 -67.11 -41.65 24.78
CA LYS A 138 -67.64 -42.76 25.60
C LYS A 138 -68.79 -42.31 26.49
N LEU A 139 -68.67 -41.14 27.13
CA LEU A 139 -69.72 -40.57 27.97
C LEU A 139 -71.00 -40.25 27.16
N GLU A 140 -70.84 -39.68 25.98
CA GLU A 140 -71.93 -39.42 25.03
C GLU A 140 -72.63 -40.71 24.59
N ASN A 141 -71.86 -41.76 24.28
CA ASN A 141 -72.41 -43.08 23.95
C ASN A 141 -73.14 -43.72 25.14
N SER A 142 -72.66 -43.51 26.36
CA SER A 142 -73.34 -44.01 27.58
C SER A 142 -74.67 -43.30 27.83
N ARG A 143 -74.83 -42.02 27.43
CA ARG A 143 -76.12 -41.33 27.50
C ARG A 143 -77.19 -42.00 26.62
N THR A 144 -76.80 -42.52 25.46
CA THR A 144 -77.73 -43.13 24.50
C THR A 144 -77.95 -44.62 24.72
N ASP A 145 -77.32 -45.20 25.75
CA ASP A 145 -77.57 -46.58 26.16
C ASP A 145 -78.99 -46.73 26.77
N SER A 146 -79.64 -47.82 26.39
CA SER A 146 -81.00 -48.19 26.79
C SER A 146 -81.24 -48.19 28.31
N CYS A 147 -80.22 -48.52 29.12
CA CYS A 147 -80.29 -48.51 30.58
C CYS A 147 -80.17 -47.10 31.20
N SER A 148 -79.48 -46.19 30.53
CA SER A 148 -79.20 -44.83 31.03
C SER A 148 -80.16 -43.78 30.50
N ASN A 149 -80.92 -44.09 29.45
CA ASN A 149 -81.91 -43.17 28.89
C ASN A 149 -83.05 -42.87 29.88
N SER A 150 -83.50 -43.86 30.66
CA SER A 150 -84.49 -43.65 31.72
C SER A 150 -83.97 -42.76 32.86
N GLU A 151 -82.69 -42.90 33.23
CA GLU A 151 -82.05 -42.05 34.24
C GLU A 151 -81.87 -40.62 33.73
N TRP A 152 -81.50 -40.48 32.45
CA TRP A 152 -81.40 -39.21 31.75
C TRP A 152 -82.72 -38.45 31.75
N SER A 153 -83.83 -39.15 31.46
CA SER A 153 -85.15 -38.55 31.47
C SER A 153 -85.58 -38.09 32.87
N ILE A 154 -85.22 -38.83 33.93
CA ILE A 154 -85.46 -38.42 35.32
C ILE A 154 -84.69 -37.14 35.66
N ILE A 155 -83.43 -37.03 35.23
CA ILE A 155 -82.56 -35.88 35.55
C ILE A 155 -82.95 -34.63 34.75
N THR A 156 -83.29 -34.79 33.49
CA THR A 156 -83.58 -33.67 32.58
C THR A 156 -85.05 -33.30 32.49
N GLY A 157 -85.96 -34.18 32.93
CA GLY A 157 -87.40 -34.02 32.77
C GLY A 157 -87.93 -34.35 31.37
N LYS A 158 -87.08 -34.82 30.45
CA LYS A 158 -87.42 -35.10 29.05
C LYS A 158 -87.45 -36.61 28.79
N ASN A 159 -88.64 -37.17 28.55
CA ASN A 159 -88.83 -38.57 28.15
C ASN A 159 -88.71 -38.71 26.63
N ASP A 160 -87.72 -39.48 26.15
CA ASP A 160 -87.69 -39.99 24.77
C ASP A 160 -88.36 -41.37 24.66
N CYS A 161 -88.76 -41.97 25.79
CA CYS A 161 -89.56 -43.19 25.84
C CYS A 161 -91.04 -42.87 25.61
N LYS A 162 -91.69 -43.61 24.70
CA LYS A 162 -93.09 -43.45 24.26
C LYS A 162 -94.15 -43.82 25.32
N ASP A 163 -93.89 -43.57 26.60
CA ASP A 163 -94.87 -43.76 27.66
C ASP A 163 -95.47 -42.41 28.05
N GLU A 164 -96.59 -42.07 27.42
CA GLU A 164 -97.31 -40.80 27.54
C GLU A 164 -97.91 -40.54 28.95
N ASN A 165 -97.72 -41.45 29.91
CA ASN A 165 -98.36 -41.41 31.22
C ASN A 165 -97.42 -41.12 32.41
N GLN A 166 -96.15 -40.77 32.20
CA GLN A 166 -95.27 -40.33 33.28
C GLN A 166 -95.13 -38.81 33.30
N GLN A 167 -95.76 -38.15 34.29
CA GLN A 167 -95.39 -36.78 34.67
C GLN A 167 -94.00 -36.81 35.30
N VAL A 168 -92.99 -36.46 34.51
CA VAL A 168 -91.63 -36.30 35.03
C VAL A 168 -91.55 -34.93 35.71
N ILE A 169 -91.46 -34.90 37.03
CA ILE A 169 -91.28 -33.68 37.81
C ILE A 169 -89.84 -33.21 37.62
N GLN A 170 -89.66 -32.14 36.85
CA GLN A 170 -88.33 -31.54 36.67
C GLN A 170 -87.87 -30.94 38.01
N ASN A 171 -86.78 -31.46 38.57
CA ASN A 171 -86.19 -30.91 39.78
C ASN A 171 -85.63 -29.51 39.48
N GLU A 172 -86.06 -28.48 40.20
CA GLU A 172 -85.61 -27.10 39.96
C GLU A 172 -84.10 -26.93 40.14
N ASN A 173 -83.46 -27.80 40.94
CA ASN A 173 -82.02 -27.84 41.13
C ASN A 173 -81.24 -28.41 39.91
N CYS A 174 -81.94 -28.94 38.90
CA CYS A 174 -81.35 -29.62 37.74
C CYS A 174 -81.66 -28.94 36.39
N LYS A 175 -82.17 -27.70 36.38
CA LYS A 175 -82.60 -26.98 35.17
C LYS A 175 -81.51 -26.84 34.09
N ASP A 176 -80.24 -26.76 34.47
CA ASP A 176 -79.11 -26.58 33.54
C ASP A 176 -78.32 -27.87 33.23
N VAL A 177 -78.73 -29.01 33.79
CA VAL A 177 -77.94 -30.25 33.76
C VAL A 177 -77.68 -30.75 32.34
N GLU A 178 -78.67 -30.65 31.45
CA GLU A 178 -78.52 -31.02 30.04
C GLU A 178 -77.43 -30.18 29.35
N LYS A 179 -77.44 -28.86 29.57
CA LYS A 179 -76.44 -27.95 28.98
C LYS A 179 -75.05 -28.24 29.52
N VAL A 180 -74.92 -28.45 30.84
CA VAL A 180 -73.64 -28.77 31.49
C VAL A 180 -73.09 -30.10 30.97
N ILE A 181 -73.92 -31.13 30.84
CA ILE A 181 -73.48 -32.44 30.37
C ILE A 181 -73.16 -32.44 28.87
N ASN A 182 -73.93 -31.70 28.05
CA ASN A 182 -73.57 -31.51 26.64
C ASN A 182 -72.21 -30.83 26.50
N MET A 183 -71.92 -29.81 27.33
CA MET A 183 -70.60 -29.18 27.36
C MET A 183 -69.48 -30.18 27.72
N LEU A 184 -69.74 -31.18 28.57
CA LEU A 184 -68.74 -32.17 28.96
C LEU A 184 -68.26 -33.05 27.80
N PHE A 185 -69.07 -33.26 26.78
CA PHE A 185 -68.66 -34.02 25.59
C PHE A 185 -68.42 -33.18 24.33
N ASP A 186 -69.08 -32.03 24.17
CA ASP A 186 -68.90 -31.15 23.01
C ASP A 186 -67.61 -30.32 23.10
N MET A 187 -67.27 -29.80 24.30
CA MET A 187 -66.10 -28.94 24.48
C MET A 187 -64.77 -29.67 24.19
N PRO A 188 -64.55 -30.93 24.63
CA PRO A 188 -63.35 -31.68 24.26
C PRO A 188 -63.18 -31.89 22.75
N LYS A 189 -64.28 -32.11 22.01
CA LYS A 189 -64.26 -32.25 20.55
C LYS A 189 -63.82 -30.95 19.86
N ALA A 190 -64.35 -29.82 20.32
CA ALA A 190 -63.98 -28.49 19.80
C ALA A 190 -62.51 -28.13 20.12
N LEU A 191 -62.09 -28.31 21.37
CA LEU A 191 -60.73 -27.98 21.82
C LEU A 191 -59.64 -28.81 21.11
N LEU A 192 -59.96 -30.05 20.71
CA LEU A 192 -59.01 -30.86 19.95
C LEU A 192 -58.67 -30.23 18.59
N ALA A 193 -59.66 -29.65 17.90
CA ALA A 193 -59.43 -28.99 16.61
C ALA A 193 -58.52 -27.76 16.75
N ASP A 194 -58.70 -26.97 17.81
CA ASP A 194 -57.85 -25.82 18.11
C ASP A 194 -56.40 -26.25 18.39
N ILE A 195 -56.22 -27.30 19.20
CA ILE A 195 -54.91 -27.85 19.52
C ILE A 195 -54.24 -28.47 18.29
N ASP A 196 -54.99 -29.07 17.38
CA ASP A 196 -54.47 -29.57 16.10
C ASP A 196 -53.92 -28.43 15.23
N ALA A 197 -54.62 -27.29 15.18
CA ALA A 197 -54.16 -26.10 14.47
C ALA A 197 -52.87 -25.53 15.08
N ILE A 198 -52.78 -25.47 16.42
CA ILE A 198 -51.58 -25.02 17.14
C ILE A 198 -50.41 -25.99 16.91
N PHE A 199 -50.67 -27.29 16.94
CA PHE A 199 -49.67 -28.33 16.68
C PHE A 199 -49.08 -28.21 15.28
N LYS A 200 -49.93 -28.05 14.26
CA LYS A 200 -49.49 -27.84 12.87
C LYS A 200 -48.66 -26.57 12.74
N SER A 201 -49.14 -25.44 13.27
CA SER A 201 -48.42 -24.17 13.21
C SER A 201 -47.05 -24.24 13.89
N SER A 202 -46.97 -24.92 15.04
CA SER A 202 -45.71 -25.12 15.77
C SER A 202 -44.71 -25.95 14.95
N SER A 203 -45.19 -26.96 14.22
CA SER A 203 -44.36 -27.76 13.30
C SER A 203 -43.82 -26.91 12.15
N ASP A 204 -44.65 -26.06 11.55
CA ASP A 204 -44.26 -25.20 10.43
C ASP A 204 -43.18 -24.18 10.84
N ILE A 205 -43.33 -23.57 12.02
CA ILE A 205 -42.33 -22.62 12.57
C ILE A 205 -40.97 -23.30 12.78
N ILE A 206 -40.94 -24.53 13.32
CA ILE A 206 -39.70 -25.31 13.44
C ILE A 206 -39.10 -25.61 12.07
N GLY A 207 -39.93 -25.94 11.08
CA GLY A 207 -39.49 -26.19 9.70
C GLY A 207 -38.78 -24.97 9.10
N ILE A 208 -39.38 -23.78 9.24
CA ILE A 208 -38.80 -22.51 8.76
C ILE A 208 -37.46 -22.23 9.46
N GLN A 209 -37.39 -22.37 10.79
CA GLN A 209 -36.16 -22.15 11.54
C GLN A 209 -35.03 -23.05 11.05
N LYS A 210 -35.31 -24.35 10.84
CA LYS A 210 -34.31 -25.29 10.32
C LYS A 210 -33.81 -24.94 8.92
N PHE A 211 -34.68 -24.40 8.07
CA PHE A 211 -34.31 -23.98 6.72
C PHE A 211 -33.41 -22.72 6.74
N CYS A 212 -33.67 -21.78 7.65
CA CYS A 212 -32.93 -20.52 7.78
C CYS A 212 -31.66 -20.60 8.65
N ASN A 213 -31.14 -21.81 8.88
CA ASN A 213 -30.01 -22.08 9.78
C ASN A 213 -28.75 -21.24 9.45
N ALA A 214 -28.14 -20.68 10.50
CA ALA A 214 -26.98 -19.78 10.40
C ALA A 214 -25.61 -20.48 10.28
N GLY A 215 -25.57 -21.81 10.36
CA GLY A 215 -24.35 -22.62 10.40
C GLY A 215 -23.49 -22.53 9.14
N SER A 216 -24.10 -22.44 7.95
CA SER A 216 -23.35 -22.25 6.70
C SER A 216 -22.65 -20.89 6.64
N LEU A 217 -23.26 -19.84 7.22
CA LEU A 217 -22.68 -18.51 7.31
C LEU A 217 -21.41 -18.49 8.16
N VAL A 218 -21.34 -19.28 9.24
CA VAL A 218 -20.15 -19.35 10.10
C VAL A 218 -18.92 -19.79 9.29
N VAL A 219 -19.06 -20.89 8.54
CA VAL A 219 -17.96 -21.44 7.72
C VAL A 219 -17.55 -20.46 6.62
N LEU A 220 -18.52 -19.85 5.93
CA LEU A 220 -18.25 -18.85 4.90
C LEU A 220 -17.50 -17.64 5.47
N GLN A 221 -17.92 -17.14 6.63
CA GLN A 221 -17.28 -16.01 7.27
C GLN A 221 -15.87 -16.35 7.79
N ASP A 222 -15.66 -17.56 8.32
CA ASP A 222 -14.34 -18.03 8.73
C ASP A 222 -13.37 -18.07 7.55
N ASN A 223 -13.81 -18.62 6.42
CA ASN A 223 -13.02 -18.64 5.19
C ASN A 223 -12.69 -17.23 4.69
N LEU A 224 -13.67 -16.32 4.70
CA LEU A 224 -13.46 -14.94 4.29
C LEU A 224 -12.46 -14.21 5.21
N TYR A 225 -12.58 -14.41 6.53
CA TYR A 225 -11.64 -13.87 7.52
C TYR A 225 -10.21 -14.39 7.31
N ASN A 226 -10.05 -15.69 7.08
CA ASN A 226 -8.73 -16.29 6.83
C ASN A 226 -8.12 -15.75 5.53
N ASN A 227 -8.89 -15.67 4.44
CA ASN A 227 -8.43 -15.10 3.18
C ASN A 227 -8.05 -13.61 3.32
N ALA A 228 -8.78 -12.84 4.13
CA ALA A 228 -8.43 -11.46 4.43
C ALA A 228 -7.08 -11.36 5.15
N LYS A 229 -6.79 -12.25 6.11
CA LYS A 229 -5.48 -12.33 6.77
C LYS A 229 -4.35 -12.69 5.82
N ASP A 230 -4.59 -13.65 4.92
CA ASP A 230 -3.59 -14.06 3.94
C ASP A 230 -3.28 -12.93 2.95
N PHE A 231 -4.31 -12.17 2.53
CA PHE A 231 -4.14 -10.99 1.70
C PHE A 231 -3.34 -9.88 2.41
N ASP A 232 -3.68 -9.57 3.66
CA ASP A 232 -2.95 -8.58 4.47
C ASP A 232 -1.48 -8.98 4.65
N LYS A 233 -1.23 -10.24 4.99
CA LYS A 233 0.13 -10.79 5.09
C LYS A 233 0.89 -10.66 3.77
N PHE A 234 0.26 -10.99 2.65
CA PHE A 234 0.88 -10.82 1.32
C PHE A 234 1.29 -9.36 1.06
N LEU A 235 0.45 -8.39 1.43
CA LEU A 235 0.79 -6.97 1.29
C LEU A 235 1.99 -6.59 2.16
N VAL A 236 1.99 -6.96 3.45
CA VAL A 236 3.10 -6.67 4.38
C VAL A 236 4.41 -7.29 3.91
N ASP A 237 4.39 -8.57 3.51
CA ASP A 237 5.57 -9.27 3.00
C ASP A 237 6.08 -8.61 1.71
N THR A 238 5.17 -8.23 0.81
CA THR A 238 5.52 -7.53 -0.44
C THR A 238 6.12 -6.15 -0.16
N ILE A 239 5.57 -5.39 0.78
CA ILE A 239 6.12 -4.08 1.19
C ILE A 239 7.55 -4.23 1.69
N ALA A 240 7.83 -5.26 2.51
CA ALA A 240 9.17 -5.51 3.02
C ALA A 240 10.17 -5.80 1.89
N VAL A 241 9.80 -6.65 0.94
CA VAL A 241 10.62 -6.95 -0.25
C VAL A 241 10.86 -5.69 -1.09
N ARG A 242 9.79 -4.92 -1.38
CA ARG A 242 9.89 -3.70 -2.20
C ARG A 242 10.69 -2.59 -1.54
N LYS A 243 10.66 -2.51 -0.21
CA LYS A 243 11.54 -1.60 0.54
C LYS A 243 13.01 -1.98 0.36
N SER A 244 13.34 -3.26 0.47
CA SER A 244 14.71 -3.74 0.21
C SER A 244 15.16 -3.44 -1.23
N ASP A 245 14.31 -3.69 -2.23
CA ASP A 245 14.58 -3.32 -3.62
C ASP A 245 14.85 -1.82 -3.76
N LEU A 246 14.04 -0.97 -3.12
CA LEU A 246 14.17 0.48 -3.17
C LEU A 246 15.49 0.96 -2.57
N ASP A 247 15.89 0.40 -1.43
CA ASP A 247 17.15 0.71 -0.75
C ASP A 247 18.36 0.36 -1.63
N VAL A 248 18.33 -0.79 -2.30
CA VAL A 248 19.36 -1.19 -3.27
C VAL A 248 19.43 -0.19 -4.43
N ARG A 249 18.28 0.21 -5.00
CA ARG A 249 18.25 1.21 -6.08
C ARG A 249 18.74 2.58 -5.65
N LEU A 250 18.48 2.98 -4.40
CA LEU A 250 18.99 4.22 -3.85
C LEU A 250 20.53 4.19 -3.74
N LEU A 251 21.10 3.08 -3.27
CA LEU A 251 22.55 2.92 -3.20
C LEU A 251 23.19 2.97 -4.59
N GLU A 252 22.62 2.26 -5.57
CA GLU A 252 23.11 2.31 -6.96
C GLU A 252 23.02 3.73 -7.56
N LEU A 253 21.96 4.48 -7.25
CA LEU A 253 21.81 5.87 -7.71
C LEU A 253 22.85 6.79 -7.07
N LYS A 254 23.11 6.64 -5.77
CA LYS A 254 24.14 7.42 -5.05
C LYS A 254 25.54 7.17 -5.63
N ASP A 255 25.90 5.92 -5.89
CA ASP A 255 27.18 5.57 -6.53
C ASP A 255 27.29 6.18 -7.94
N ALA A 256 26.23 6.09 -8.75
CA ALA A 256 26.22 6.72 -10.07
C ALA A 256 26.35 8.24 -10.02
N LEU A 257 25.69 8.90 -9.06
CA LEU A 257 25.81 10.34 -8.83
C LEU A 257 27.23 10.74 -8.42
N GLN A 258 27.87 9.94 -7.55
CA GLN A 258 29.25 10.17 -7.13
C GLN A 258 30.21 10.07 -8.33
N LYS A 259 30.12 9.00 -9.13
CA LYS A 259 30.95 8.80 -10.34
C LYS A 259 30.76 9.92 -11.36
N ARG A 260 29.51 10.33 -11.60
CA ARG A 260 29.17 11.47 -12.45
C ARG A 260 29.82 12.75 -11.94
N THR A 261 29.69 13.03 -10.64
CA THR A 261 30.27 14.23 -10.00
C THR A 261 31.79 14.22 -10.09
N THR A 262 32.46 13.09 -9.83
CA THR A 262 33.90 12.96 -10.02
C THR A 262 34.30 13.23 -11.48
N SER A 263 33.62 12.59 -12.45
CA SER A 263 33.98 12.78 -13.87
C SER A 263 33.78 14.21 -14.38
N VAL A 264 32.80 14.96 -13.88
CA VAL A 264 32.64 16.37 -14.27
C VAL A 264 33.70 17.25 -13.63
N MET A 265 34.11 16.96 -12.39
CA MET A 265 35.19 17.68 -11.71
C MET A 265 36.54 17.43 -12.38
N ASP A 266 36.83 16.18 -12.75
CA ASP A 266 38.06 15.81 -13.47
C ASP A 266 38.11 16.52 -14.83
N LEU A 267 37.01 16.48 -15.59
CA LEU A 267 36.89 17.19 -16.87
C LEU A 267 37.10 18.70 -16.71
N TYR A 268 36.51 19.30 -15.67
CA TYR A 268 36.66 20.73 -15.40
C TYR A 268 38.10 21.08 -15.02
N SER A 269 38.72 20.31 -14.12
CA SER A 269 40.11 20.49 -13.72
C SER A 269 41.06 20.39 -14.90
N GLN A 270 40.84 19.41 -15.79
CA GLN A 270 41.69 19.25 -16.96
C GLN A 270 41.52 20.37 -17.99
N ARG A 271 40.31 20.91 -18.15
CA ARG A 271 40.10 22.12 -18.95
C ARG A 271 40.84 23.33 -18.40
N CYS A 272 40.89 23.48 -17.07
CA CYS A 272 41.71 24.52 -16.44
C CYS A 272 43.21 24.31 -16.71
N ASN A 273 43.69 23.07 -16.61
CA ASN A 273 45.09 22.73 -16.93
C ASN A 273 45.44 23.08 -18.38
N TYR A 274 44.58 22.67 -19.34
CA TYR A 274 44.75 23.00 -20.75
C TYR A 274 44.81 24.51 -21.00
N ALA A 275 43.89 25.28 -20.40
CA ALA A 275 43.88 26.73 -20.52
C ALA A 275 45.16 27.38 -19.94
N GLY A 276 45.68 26.84 -18.83
CA GLY A 276 46.94 27.29 -18.23
C GLY A 276 48.15 27.00 -19.13
N ILE A 277 48.24 25.79 -19.70
CA ILE A 277 49.31 25.40 -20.64
C ILE A 277 49.24 26.28 -21.89
N HIS A 278 48.04 26.48 -22.45
CA HIS A 278 47.82 27.32 -23.64
C HIS A 278 48.26 28.77 -23.41
N SER A 279 47.84 29.40 -22.30
CA SER A 279 48.25 30.78 -21.97
C SER A 279 49.76 30.91 -21.75
N THR A 280 50.39 29.87 -21.19
CA THR A 280 51.84 29.82 -21.01
C THR A 280 52.55 29.72 -22.37
N LEU A 281 52.03 28.89 -23.28
CA LEU A 281 52.52 28.77 -24.65
C LEU A 281 52.46 30.11 -25.39
N GLU A 282 51.34 30.85 -25.29
CA GLU A 282 51.21 32.20 -25.89
C GLU A 282 52.32 33.15 -25.41
N LYS A 283 52.62 33.17 -24.11
CA LYS A 283 53.67 34.02 -23.52
C LYS A 283 55.09 33.61 -23.92
N ILE A 284 55.37 32.31 -24.08
CA ILE A 284 56.68 31.80 -24.49
C ILE A 284 56.88 31.91 -26.01
N CYS A 285 55.82 31.77 -26.79
CA CYS A 285 55.87 31.84 -28.25
C CYS A 285 56.06 33.26 -28.78
N CYS A 286 55.47 34.26 -28.11
CA CYS A 286 55.77 35.67 -28.33
C CYS A 286 56.13 36.33 -26.99
N PRO A 287 57.40 36.24 -26.53
CA PRO A 287 57.83 37.12 -25.46
C PRO A 287 57.63 38.56 -25.94
N LYS A 288 57.22 39.48 -25.07
CA LYS A 288 57.29 40.91 -25.38
C LYS A 288 58.78 41.29 -25.52
N CYS A 289 59.39 40.98 -26.67
CA CYS A 289 60.79 41.28 -26.99
C CYS A 289 61.04 42.78 -27.24
N GLY A 290 60.26 43.66 -26.61
CA GLY A 290 60.44 45.11 -26.66
C GLY A 290 61.39 45.66 -25.58
N CYS A 291 61.77 44.87 -24.56
CA CYS A 291 62.63 45.38 -23.47
C CYS A 291 64.13 45.41 -23.83
N VAL A 292 64.56 44.72 -24.90
CA VAL A 292 65.97 44.74 -25.33
C VAL A 292 66.16 45.87 -26.34
N LYS A 293 66.38 47.09 -25.83
CA LYS A 293 66.79 48.23 -26.68
C LYS A 293 68.21 47.98 -27.18
N SER A 294 68.38 47.80 -28.49
CA SER A 294 69.69 47.76 -29.14
C SER A 294 70.25 49.18 -29.24
N ALA A 295 70.94 49.63 -28.20
CA ALA A 295 71.79 50.83 -28.24
C ALA A 295 73.27 50.43 -28.13
N ASP A 296 74.12 51.10 -28.89
CA ASP A 296 75.57 50.84 -29.07
C ASP A 296 76.45 51.32 -27.89
N ASP A 297 75.86 51.65 -26.76
CA ASP A 297 76.59 52.14 -25.60
C ASP A 297 76.74 51.04 -24.54
N CYS A 298 77.95 50.89 -23.99
CA CYS A 298 78.38 49.90 -22.98
C CYS A 298 77.69 50.03 -21.60
N LYS A 299 76.37 50.18 -21.53
CA LYS A 299 75.58 50.03 -20.30
C LYS A 299 75.00 48.60 -20.22
N PRO A 300 74.75 48.05 -19.01
CA PRO A 300 74.18 46.71 -18.87
C PRO A 300 72.78 46.64 -19.49
N ARG A 301 72.68 45.95 -20.62
CA ARG A 301 71.50 45.89 -21.52
C ARG A 301 70.25 45.20 -20.94
N LEU A 302 70.31 44.73 -19.70
CA LEU A 302 69.28 43.90 -19.08
C LEU A 302 68.72 44.51 -17.79
N GLU A 303 69.12 45.73 -17.42
CA GLU A 303 68.69 46.38 -16.18
C GLU A 303 67.16 46.63 -16.16
N GLU A 304 66.60 47.12 -17.26
CA GLU A 304 65.15 47.35 -17.45
C GLU A 304 64.37 46.01 -17.48
N CYS A 305 64.92 44.98 -18.15
CA CYS A 305 64.30 43.64 -18.16
C CYS A 305 64.40 42.94 -16.79
N ALA A 306 65.44 43.22 -15.98
CA ALA A 306 65.57 42.68 -14.62
C ALA A 306 64.56 43.33 -13.65
N GLU A 307 64.27 44.62 -13.80
CA GLU A 307 63.19 45.30 -13.08
C GLU A 307 61.81 44.78 -13.47
N ASP A 308 61.57 44.52 -14.76
CA ASP A 308 60.30 43.95 -15.25
C ASP A 308 60.09 42.49 -14.79
N ILE A 309 61.14 41.66 -14.81
CA ILE A 309 61.08 40.29 -14.27
C ILE A 309 60.85 40.32 -12.74
N CYS A 310 61.48 41.26 -12.03
CA CYS A 310 61.22 41.50 -10.60
C CYS A 310 59.78 41.96 -10.32
N ASN A 311 59.18 42.76 -11.20
CA ASN A 311 57.77 43.16 -11.09
C ASN A 311 56.82 41.99 -11.35
N ILE A 312 57.10 41.12 -12.33
CA ILE A 312 56.32 39.89 -12.54
C ILE A 312 56.40 38.97 -11.31
N CYS A 313 57.59 38.79 -10.73
CA CYS A 313 57.76 38.05 -9.48
C CYS A 313 57.07 38.72 -8.28
N GLY A 314 56.99 40.05 -8.26
CA GLY A 314 56.22 40.84 -7.30
C GLY A 314 54.71 40.64 -7.43
N GLU A 315 54.17 40.66 -8.65
CA GLU A 315 52.76 40.42 -8.94
C GLU A 315 52.32 38.99 -8.58
N VAL A 316 53.18 37.99 -8.84
CA VAL A 316 52.95 36.62 -8.38
C VAL A 316 52.96 36.55 -6.84
N LYS A 317 53.82 37.31 -6.16
CA LYS A 317 53.85 37.38 -4.70
C LYS A 317 52.57 38.02 -4.12
N TYR A 318 52.01 39.04 -4.76
CA TYR A 318 50.75 39.69 -4.34
C TYR A 318 49.51 38.86 -4.66
N ALA A 319 49.52 38.05 -5.73
CA ALA A 319 48.40 37.16 -6.05
C ALA A 319 48.19 36.02 -5.02
N PHE A 320 49.23 35.68 -4.24
CA PHE A 320 49.16 34.66 -3.18
C PHE A 320 49.17 35.21 -1.74
N ILE A 321 49.39 36.52 -1.54
CA ILE A 321 49.15 37.17 -0.25
C ILE A 321 47.67 37.56 -0.22
N LYS A 322 46.85 36.70 0.39
CA LYS A 322 45.50 37.09 0.83
C LYS A 322 45.62 38.35 1.70
N GLU A 323 44.89 39.40 1.36
CA GLU A 323 44.45 40.34 2.39
C GLU A 323 43.69 39.52 3.44
N GLU A 324 44.23 39.46 4.65
CA GLU A 324 43.45 39.10 5.83
C GLU A 324 42.34 40.14 5.94
N VAL A 325 41.14 39.78 5.50
CA VAL A 325 39.92 40.49 5.88
C VAL A 325 39.80 40.32 7.40
N PRO A 326 39.93 41.39 8.21
CA PRO A 326 39.67 41.25 9.63
C PRO A 326 38.18 40.89 9.79
N PRO A 327 37.85 39.93 10.67
CA PRO A 327 36.46 39.56 10.90
C PRO A 327 35.65 40.77 11.38
N PRO A 328 34.38 40.93 10.97
CA PRO A 328 33.53 41.97 11.51
C PRO A 328 33.44 41.82 13.03
N ALA A 329 33.63 42.94 13.73
CA ALA A 329 33.59 43.00 15.19
C ALA A 329 32.25 42.44 15.71
N ALA A 330 32.35 41.49 16.64
CA ALA A 330 31.22 41.00 17.38
C ALA A 330 30.61 42.15 18.20
N GLU A 331 29.36 42.51 17.91
CA GLU A 331 28.53 43.23 18.87
C GLU A 331 28.32 42.33 20.09
N THR A 332 29.01 42.69 21.16
CA THR A 332 28.73 42.25 22.52
C THR A 332 27.36 42.77 22.93
N THR A 333 26.33 41.94 22.85
CA THR A 333 25.18 42.04 23.76
C THR A 333 25.46 41.15 24.97
N ALA A 334 25.94 41.77 26.04
CA ALA A 334 25.93 41.21 27.38
C ALA A 334 25.09 42.13 28.26
N ALA A 335 23.89 41.66 28.62
CA ALA A 335 23.10 41.88 29.84
C ALA A 335 21.61 41.71 29.51
#